data_AF-A0AAE6D0A8-F1
#
_entry.id   AF-A0AAE6D0A8-F1
#
_cell.length_a   1.000
_cell.length_b   1.000
_cell.length_c   1.000
_cell.angle_alpha   90.00
_cell.angle_beta   90.00
_cell.angle_gamma   90.00
#
_symmetry.space_group_name_H-M   'P 1'
#
loop_
_entity.id
_entity.type
_entity.pdbx_description
1 polymer ?
#
loop_
_entity_poly.entity_id
_entity_poly.type
_entity_poly.pdbx_seq_one_letter_code
_entity_poly.pdbx_strand_id
1 'polypeptide(L)'
;MFGFSQNRQFIPDVFKNYSLYEINYIFLNFYNALNEDDMKIPYKYANKAQNLKELFILRIKDLLQESDDIKCFYSKNIIQAYVNSTSIKLENKIPKSSLAKMILSISNDSFLINPQIAFENFVFDKICKSNPKLKMRFKNNLCIIEDKMAILAKFDQNQDKDIQQALRYISENSFEKFYIVYPRSENFTHYKQIRAFLCENNNTLLKLVPYTINNQILRRC
;
A
#
# COMPACT_ATOMS: atom_id res chain seq x y z
N MET A 1 -10.23 -1.94 7.15
CA MET A 1 -10.28 -0.91 6.08
C MET A 1 -9.39 0.25 6.47
N PHE A 2 -8.84 0.99 5.51
CA PHE A 2 -8.12 2.25 5.74
C PHE A 2 -8.61 3.30 4.75
N GLY A 3 -8.95 4.50 5.19
CA GLY A 3 -9.50 5.55 4.32
C GLY A 3 -10.59 6.36 4.98
N PHE A 4 -11.56 6.85 4.21
CA PHE A 4 -12.66 7.67 4.69
C PHE A 4 -13.98 7.31 4.04
N SER A 5 -15.07 7.63 4.73
CA SER A 5 -16.42 7.62 4.18
C SER A 5 -17.23 8.70 4.88
N GLN A 6 -17.86 9.57 4.10
CA GLN A 6 -18.53 10.77 4.54
C GLN A 6 -17.58 11.61 5.42
N ASN A 7 -18.01 11.89 6.65
CA ASN A 7 -17.24 12.65 7.63
C ASN A 7 -16.44 11.75 8.59
N ARG A 8 -16.26 10.46 8.27
CA ARG A 8 -15.57 9.48 9.14
C ARG A 8 -14.28 8.99 8.50
N GLN A 9 -13.24 8.82 9.33
CA GLN A 9 -11.99 8.17 8.95
C GLN A 9 -11.95 6.76 9.53
N PHE A 10 -11.44 5.83 8.75
CA PHE A 10 -11.22 4.44 9.13
C PHE A 10 -9.72 4.24 9.21
N ILE A 11 -9.17 4.19 10.42
CA ILE A 11 -7.75 4.00 10.66
C ILE A 11 -7.56 2.58 11.21
N PRO A 12 -6.69 1.75 10.62
CA PRO A 12 -6.39 0.43 11.18
C PRO A 12 -5.85 0.52 12.61
N ASP A 13 -6.23 -0.44 13.47
CA ASP A 13 -5.86 -0.45 14.89
C ASP A 13 -4.35 -0.38 15.14
N VAL A 14 -3.56 -0.97 14.24
CA VAL A 14 -2.10 -0.95 14.28
C VAL A 14 -1.51 0.48 14.19
N PHE A 15 -2.29 1.44 13.68
CA PHE A 15 -1.91 2.85 13.53
C PHE A 15 -2.72 3.78 14.44
N LYS A 16 -3.56 3.28 15.35
CA LYS A 16 -4.51 4.10 16.13
C LYS A 16 -3.85 5.17 17.01
N ASN A 17 -2.62 4.93 17.47
CA ASN A 17 -1.87 5.82 18.35
C ASN A 17 -0.94 6.78 17.58
N TYR A 18 -0.88 6.67 16.25
CA TYR A 18 0.01 7.50 15.44
C TYR A 18 -0.55 8.93 15.34
N SER A 19 0.34 9.90 15.17
CA SER A 19 -0.07 11.28 14.88
C SER A 19 -0.78 11.37 13.53
N LEU A 20 -1.59 12.41 13.34
CA LEU A 20 -2.29 12.64 12.07
C LEU A 20 -1.33 12.73 10.88
N TYR A 21 -0.17 13.37 11.06
CA TYR A 21 0.87 13.43 10.03
C TYR A 21 1.33 12.03 9.62
N GLU A 22 1.65 11.18 10.59
CA GLU A 22 2.10 9.82 10.32
C GLU A 22 1.01 8.97 9.67
N ILE A 23 -0.24 9.10 10.14
CA ILE A 23 -1.40 8.45 9.54
C ILE A 23 -1.54 8.85 8.06
N ASN A 24 -1.49 10.16 7.77
CA ASN A 24 -1.55 10.66 6.40
C ASN A 24 -0.39 10.11 5.56
N TYR A 25 0.83 10.12 6.11
CA TYR A 25 2.02 9.62 5.42
C TYR A 25 1.91 8.12 5.12
N ILE A 26 1.46 7.33 6.08
CA ILE A 26 1.23 5.87 5.93
C ILE A 26 0.14 5.61 4.89
N PHE A 27 -0.96 6.35 4.94
CA PHE A 27 -2.02 6.27 3.92
C PHE A 27 -1.48 6.57 2.53
N LEU A 28 -0.67 7.61 2.37
CA LEU A 28 -0.05 7.94 1.09
C LEU A 28 0.89 6.85 0.59
N ASN A 29 1.67 6.20 1.46
CA ASN A 29 2.49 5.06 1.03
C ASN A 29 1.63 3.93 0.47
N PHE A 30 0.54 3.59 1.16
CA PHE A 30 -0.38 2.53 0.76
C PHE A 30 -1.13 2.89 -0.53
N TYR A 31 -1.67 4.10 -0.60
CA TYR A 31 -2.35 4.61 -1.77
C TYR A 31 -1.41 4.68 -2.99
N ASN A 32 -0.22 5.27 -2.83
CA ASN A 32 0.73 5.40 -3.94
C ASN A 32 1.32 4.06 -4.39
N ALA A 33 1.39 3.04 -3.53
CA ALA A 33 1.80 1.70 -3.92
C ALA A 33 0.73 0.96 -4.76
N LEU A 34 -0.53 1.37 -4.64
CA LEU A 34 -1.65 0.80 -5.41
C LEU A 34 -1.94 1.53 -6.72
N ASN A 35 -1.29 2.67 -6.95
CA ASN A 35 -1.63 3.57 -8.06
C ASN A 35 -0.43 3.84 -8.95
N GLU A 36 -0.72 4.01 -10.24
CA GLU A 36 0.23 4.48 -11.24
C GLU A 36 0.67 5.92 -10.99
N ASP A 37 1.79 6.33 -11.60
CA ASP A 37 2.42 7.63 -11.37
C ASP A 37 1.48 8.84 -11.58
N ASP A 38 0.55 8.76 -12.53
CA ASP A 38 -0.41 9.83 -12.83
C ASP A 38 -1.45 10.04 -11.73
N MET A 39 -1.68 9.03 -10.89
CA MET A 39 -2.63 9.04 -9.79
C MET A 39 -1.96 9.20 -8.42
N LYS A 40 -0.63 9.20 -8.33
CA LYS A 40 0.06 9.35 -7.04
C LYS A 40 -0.20 10.72 -6.42
N ILE A 41 -0.38 10.73 -5.10
CA ILE A 41 -0.53 11.92 -4.29
C ILE A 41 0.82 12.24 -3.63
N PRO A 42 1.43 13.41 -3.92
CA PRO A 42 2.65 13.88 -3.29
C PRO A 42 2.64 13.86 -1.76
N TYR A 43 3.75 13.41 -1.17
CA TYR A 43 3.94 13.38 0.30
C TYR A 43 3.91 14.76 0.96
N LYS A 44 4.10 15.85 0.19
CA LYS A 44 4.01 17.25 0.66
C LYS A 44 2.64 17.63 1.23
N TYR A 45 1.61 16.79 1.06
CA TYR A 45 0.30 17.03 1.65
C TYR A 45 0.10 16.34 3.00
N ALA A 46 0.96 15.40 3.39
CA ALA A 46 0.81 14.68 4.64
C ALA A 46 0.83 15.60 5.88
N ASN A 47 1.61 16.68 5.81
CA ASN A 47 1.71 17.71 6.84
C ASN A 47 0.70 18.86 6.69
N LYS A 48 -0.06 18.91 5.59
CA LYS A 48 -1.04 19.98 5.33
C LYS A 48 -2.48 19.52 5.59
N ALA A 49 -2.78 18.28 5.22
CA ALA A 49 -4.12 17.71 5.31
C ALA A 49 -4.54 17.46 6.76
N GLN A 50 -5.74 17.90 7.11
CA GLN A 50 -6.37 17.69 8.41
C GLN A 50 -7.08 16.33 8.50
N ASN A 51 -7.24 15.64 7.38
CA ASN A 51 -7.82 14.29 7.29
C ASN A 51 -7.44 13.63 5.95
N LEU A 52 -7.72 12.32 5.82
CA LEU A 52 -7.39 11.54 4.64
C LEU A 52 -8.09 12.04 3.35
N LYS A 53 -9.33 12.55 3.44
CA LYS A 53 -10.05 13.11 2.27
C LYS A 53 -9.36 14.37 1.76
N GLU A 54 -8.84 15.19 2.66
CA GLU A 54 -8.17 16.44 2.31
C GLU A 54 -6.87 16.21 1.50
N LEU A 55 -6.22 15.05 1.62
CA LEU A 55 -5.10 14.67 0.75
C LEU A 55 -5.50 14.70 -0.74
N PHE A 56 -6.68 14.19 -1.07
CA PHE A 56 -7.23 14.20 -2.43
C PHE A 56 -7.62 15.61 -2.86
N ILE A 57 -8.28 16.36 -1.97
CA ILE A 57 -8.70 17.74 -2.24
C ILE A 57 -7.50 18.63 -2.55
N LEU A 58 -6.42 18.53 -1.77
CA LEU A 58 -5.18 19.28 -2.00
C LEU A 58 -4.55 18.91 -3.35
N ARG A 59 -4.51 17.63 -3.71
CA ARG A 59 -4.00 17.21 -5.02
C ARG A 59 -4.89 17.69 -6.17
N ILE A 60 -6.20 17.63 -6.03
CA ILE A 60 -7.17 18.14 -7.02
C ILE A 60 -6.97 19.65 -7.23
N LYS A 61 -6.77 20.42 -6.16
CA LYS A 61 -6.49 21.86 -6.23
C LYS A 61 -5.22 22.17 -7.01
N ASP A 62 -4.12 21.46 -6.74
CA ASP A 62 -2.87 21.65 -7.49
C ASP A 62 -3.05 21.24 -8.98
N LEU A 63 -3.73 20.11 -9.25
CA LEU A 63 -4.00 19.66 -10.61
C LEU A 63 -4.88 20.62 -11.42
N LEU A 64 -5.81 21.32 -10.77
CA LEU A 64 -6.64 22.37 -11.41
C LEU A 64 -5.80 23.59 -11.83
N GLN A 65 -4.72 23.89 -11.11
CA GLN A 65 -3.79 24.98 -11.46
C GLN A 65 -2.82 24.56 -12.56
N GLU A 66 -2.49 23.28 -12.64
CA GLU A 66 -1.60 22.68 -13.64
C GLU A 66 -2.31 22.33 -14.97
N SER A 67 -3.65 22.35 -15.02
CA SER A 67 -4.38 21.75 -16.15
C SER A 67 -4.40 22.63 -17.40
N ASP A 68 -3.79 22.11 -18.48
CA ASP A 68 -3.95 22.61 -19.85
C ASP A 68 -5.14 21.96 -20.59
N ASP A 69 -5.44 22.43 -21.81
CA ASP A 69 -6.64 22.11 -22.59
C ASP A 69 -6.94 20.60 -22.72
N ILE A 70 -7.91 20.15 -21.92
CA ILE A 70 -8.27 18.74 -21.77
C ILE A 70 -9.03 18.26 -23.01
N LYS A 71 -8.39 17.51 -23.91
CA LYS A 71 -9.05 17.06 -25.16
C LYS A 71 -10.22 16.07 -24.95
N CYS A 72 -10.23 15.34 -23.83
CA CYS A 72 -11.27 14.33 -23.56
C CYS A 72 -12.56 14.97 -23.04
N PHE A 73 -13.64 14.89 -23.82
CA PHE A 73 -14.97 15.43 -23.46
C PHE A 73 -15.48 14.91 -22.12
N TYR A 74 -15.39 13.60 -21.88
CA TYR A 74 -15.86 13.02 -20.61
C TYR A 74 -15.05 13.55 -19.40
N SER A 75 -13.73 13.69 -19.55
CA SER A 75 -12.90 14.31 -18.50
C SER A 75 -13.26 15.78 -18.26
N LYS A 76 -13.50 16.56 -19.33
CA LYS A 76 -13.98 17.94 -19.23
C LYS A 76 -15.29 18.04 -18.46
N ASN A 77 -16.26 17.16 -18.74
CA ASN A 77 -17.55 17.17 -18.06
C ASN A 77 -17.43 16.89 -16.55
N ILE A 78 -16.61 15.90 -16.16
CA ILE A 78 -16.36 15.60 -14.74
C ILE A 78 -15.75 16.81 -14.02
N ILE A 79 -14.75 17.46 -14.65
CA ILE A 79 -14.04 18.60 -14.06
C ILE A 79 -14.95 19.81 -13.94
N GLN A 80 -15.71 20.13 -15.00
CA GLN A 80 -16.69 21.22 -14.96
C GLN A 80 -17.75 20.98 -13.89
N ALA A 81 -18.25 19.74 -13.77
CA ALA A 81 -19.23 19.41 -12.74
C ALA A 81 -18.67 19.61 -11.33
N TYR A 82 -17.42 19.23 -11.09
CA TYR A 82 -16.73 19.46 -9.82
C TYR A 82 -16.56 20.95 -9.51
N VAL A 83 -16.05 21.73 -10.48
CA VAL A 83 -15.82 23.18 -10.32
C VAL A 83 -17.14 23.92 -10.06
N ASN A 84 -18.19 23.56 -10.79
CA ASN A 84 -19.50 24.19 -10.66
C ASN A 84 -20.34 23.63 -9.50
N SER A 85 -19.80 22.67 -8.72
CA SER A 85 -20.52 21.99 -7.63
C SER A 85 -21.86 21.37 -8.08
N THR A 86 -21.89 20.83 -9.30
CA THR A 86 -23.06 20.13 -9.87
C THR A 86 -22.85 18.62 -9.83
N SER A 87 -23.93 17.85 -10.04
CA SER A 87 -23.84 16.39 -10.09
C SER A 87 -22.98 15.90 -11.27
N ILE A 88 -22.08 14.97 -10.98
CA ILE A 88 -21.27 14.30 -12.00
C ILE A 88 -22.12 13.23 -12.69
N LYS A 89 -22.29 13.35 -14.01
CA LYS A 89 -22.93 12.31 -14.82
C LYS A 89 -21.93 11.19 -15.09
N LEU A 90 -22.15 10.04 -14.47
CA LEU A 90 -21.32 8.86 -14.65
C LEU A 90 -21.64 8.19 -15.99
N GLU A 91 -20.63 7.97 -16.81
CA GLU A 91 -20.69 7.14 -18.01
C GLU A 91 -19.93 5.83 -17.79
N ASN A 92 -20.25 4.79 -18.57
CA ASN A 92 -19.50 3.53 -18.61
C ASN A 92 -18.15 3.69 -19.35
N LYS A 93 -17.35 4.69 -18.94
CA LYS A 93 -16.06 5.06 -19.52
C LYS A 93 -15.11 5.47 -18.41
N ILE A 94 -13.81 5.30 -18.64
CA ILE A 94 -12.76 5.76 -17.73
C ILE A 94 -12.26 7.13 -18.23
N PRO A 95 -12.21 8.18 -17.39
CA PRO A 95 -11.66 9.47 -17.79
C PRO A 95 -10.16 9.36 -18.09
N LYS A 96 -9.70 10.12 -19.09
CA LYS A 96 -8.27 10.13 -19.49
C LYS A 96 -7.41 11.03 -18.61
N SER A 97 -7.96 12.16 -18.15
CA SER A 97 -7.23 13.10 -17.29
C SER A 97 -7.08 12.56 -15.87
N SER A 98 -5.87 12.65 -15.30
CA SER A 98 -5.59 12.35 -13.89
C SER A 98 -6.47 13.16 -12.94
N LEU A 99 -6.71 14.44 -13.24
CA LEU A 99 -7.60 15.31 -12.47
C LEU A 99 -9.03 14.75 -12.44
N ALA A 100 -9.57 14.36 -13.60
CA ALA A 100 -10.91 13.79 -13.67
C ALA A 100 -11.00 12.43 -12.94
N LYS A 101 -9.98 11.56 -13.06
CA LYS A 101 -9.90 10.31 -12.29
C LYS A 101 -9.88 10.58 -10.78
N MET A 102 -9.11 11.56 -10.33
CA MET A 102 -8.98 11.94 -8.92
C MET A 102 -10.29 12.48 -8.35
N ILE A 103 -10.95 13.39 -9.07
CA ILE A 103 -12.30 13.89 -8.71
C ILE A 103 -13.28 12.73 -8.56
N LEU A 104 -13.29 11.81 -9.53
CA LEU A 104 -14.19 10.66 -9.51
C LEU A 104 -13.92 9.72 -8.33
N SER A 105 -12.65 9.57 -7.93
CA SER A 105 -12.28 8.70 -6.80
C SER A 105 -12.89 9.13 -5.46
N ILE A 106 -13.29 10.40 -5.34
CA ILE A 106 -13.88 10.96 -4.11
C ILE A 106 -15.32 11.45 -4.30
N SER A 107 -15.92 11.27 -5.48
CA SER A 107 -17.25 11.82 -5.79
C SER A 107 -18.38 11.18 -4.97
N ASN A 108 -18.20 9.92 -4.57
CA ASN A 108 -19.16 9.19 -3.72
C ASN A 108 -18.90 9.42 -2.22
N ASP A 109 -18.08 10.42 -1.90
CA ASP A 109 -17.67 10.76 -0.54
C ASP A 109 -17.09 9.58 0.24
N SER A 110 -16.48 8.62 -0.43
CA SER A 110 -16.01 7.39 0.18
C SER A 110 -14.84 6.82 -0.60
N PHE A 111 -13.74 6.56 0.10
CA PHE A 111 -12.56 5.90 -0.44
C PHE A 111 -11.95 5.01 0.64
N LEU A 112 -12.03 3.70 0.43
CA LEU A 112 -11.56 2.70 1.38
C LEU A 112 -10.62 1.73 0.68
N ILE A 113 -9.43 1.53 1.23
CA ILE A 113 -8.49 0.51 0.78
C ILE A 113 -8.50 -0.68 1.73
N ASN A 114 -8.28 -1.87 1.18
CA ASN A 114 -8.02 -3.08 1.96
C ASN A 114 -6.56 -3.01 2.47
N PRO A 115 -6.32 -2.93 3.79
CA PRO A 115 -4.97 -2.79 4.34
C PRO A 115 -4.03 -3.96 3.99
N GLN A 116 -4.57 -5.18 3.90
CA GLN A 116 -3.79 -6.36 3.51
C GLN A 116 -3.25 -6.22 2.09
N ILE A 117 -4.13 -5.89 1.13
CA ILE A 117 -3.75 -5.70 -0.27
C ILE A 117 -2.77 -4.52 -0.41
N ALA A 118 -3.05 -3.41 0.27
CA ALA A 118 -2.20 -2.22 0.21
C ALA A 118 -0.80 -2.49 0.77
N PHE A 119 -0.72 -3.22 1.89
CA PHE A 119 0.54 -3.56 2.52
C PHE A 119 1.38 -4.54 1.69
N GLU A 120 0.74 -5.56 1.10
CA GLU A 120 1.40 -6.47 0.15
C GLU A 120 2.05 -5.72 -1.01
N ASN A 121 1.27 -4.87 -1.69
CA ASN A 121 1.76 -4.07 -2.82
C ASN A 121 2.88 -3.13 -2.38
N PHE A 122 2.73 -2.47 -1.24
CA PHE A 122 3.74 -1.58 -0.69
C PHE A 122 5.07 -2.32 -0.41
N VAL A 123 5.02 -3.49 0.23
CA VAL A 123 6.22 -4.29 0.54
C VAL A 123 6.89 -4.76 -0.75
N PHE A 124 6.12 -5.29 -1.69
CA PHE A 124 6.63 -5.87 -2.94
C PHE A 124 7.19 -4.81 -3.89
N ASP A 125 6.48 -3.69 -4.10
CA ASP A 125 6.97 -2.56 -4.89
C ASP A 125 8.32 -2.05 -4.37
N LYS A 126 8.46 -1.94 -3.04
CA LYS A 126 9.72 -1.52 -2.42
C LYS A 126 10.86 -2.52 -2.60
N ILE A 127 10.56 -3.82 -2.53
CA ILE A 127 11.52 -4.88 -2.81
C ILE A 127 11.96 -4.83 -4.28
N CYS A 128 11.03 -4.74 -5.22
CA CYS A 128 11.30 -4.59 -6.66
C CYS A 128 12.21 -3.41 -6.94
N LYS A 129 11.84 -2.22 -6.44
CA LYS A 129 12.60 -0.98 -6.64
C LYS A 129 14.01 -1.04 -6.06
N SER A 130 14.17 -1.72 -4.93
CA SER A 130 15.48 -1.87 -4.29
C SER A 130 16.36 -2.91 -5.01
N ASN A 131 15.79 -3.79 -5.85
CA ASN A 131 16.49 -4.92 -6.45
C ASN A 131 16.05 -5.18 -7.90
N PRO A 132 16.24 -4.21 -8.81
CA PRO A 132 15.69 -4.27 -10.17
C PRO A 132 16.27 -5.40 -11.04
N LYS A 133 17.38 -6.02 -10.63
CA LYS A 133 18.07 -7.08 -11.37
C LYS A 133 17.69 -8.50 -10.92
N LEU A 134 17.02 -8.64 -9.77
CA LEU A 134 16.69 -9.96 -9.23
C LEU A 134 15.43 -10.51 -9.89
N LYS A 135 15.43 -11.81 -10.18
CA LYS A 135 14.24 -12.50 -10.65
C LYS A 135 13.22 -12.60 -9.51
N MET A 136 12.03 -12.05 -9.71
CA MET A 136 10.94 -12.09 -8.73
C MET A 136 9.72 -12.81 -9.30
N ARG A 137 9.08 -13.64 -8.47
CA ARG A 137 7.80 -14.30 -8.77
C ARG A 137 6.80 -13.98 -7.67
N PHE A 138 5.60 -13.56 -8.07
CA PHE A 138 4.52 -13.24 -7.15
C PHE A 138 3.45 -14.31 -7.23
N LYS A 139 3.04 -14.85 -6.08
CA LYS A 139 1.93 -15.80 -5.99
C LYS A 139 1.14 -15.47 -4.72
N ASN A 140 -0.08 -14.96 -4.89
CA ASN A 140 -0.90 -14.45 -3.80
C ASN A 140 -0.11 -13.40 -2.98
N ASN A 141 -0.05 -13.55 -1.66
CA ASN A 141 0.68 -12.69 -0.74
C ASN A 141 2.15 -13.11 -0.50
N LEU A 142 2.72 -13.89 -1.42
CA LEU A 142 4.09 -14.39 -1.39
C LEU A 142 4.90 -13.81 -2.55
N CYS A 143 6.04 -13.21 -2.24
CA CYS A 143 7.07 -12.82 -3.19
C CYS A 143 8.26 -13.78 -3.06
N ILE A 144 8.62 -14.47 -4.15
CA ILE A 144 9.78 -15.35 -4.24
C ILE A 144 10.87 -14.65 -5.04
N ILE A 145 12.08 -14.61 -4.50
CA ILE A 145 13.25 -13.94 -5.07
C ILE A 145 14.31 -15.00 -5.39
N GLU A 146 14.74 -15.05 -6.65
CA GLU A 146 15.75 -15.97 -7.20
C GLU A 146 15.51 -17.45 -6.86
N ASP A 147 14.27 -17.82 -6.58
CA ASP A 147 13.89 -19.19 -6.18
C ASP A 147 14.56 -19.67 -4.87
N LYS A 148 15.19 -18.74 -4.13
CA LYS A 148 15.94 -18.99 -2.88
C LYS A 148 15.34 -18.32 -1.66
N MET A 149 14.72 -17.16 -1.83
CA MET A 149 14.14 -16.40 -0.72
C MET A 149 12.66 -16.20 -0.96
N ALA A 150 11.87 -16.26 0.12
CA ALA A 150 10.44 -15.98 0.07
C ALA A 150 10.03 -14.97 1.14
N ILE A 151 9.08 -14.09 0.78
CA ILE A 151 8.57 -13.01 1.62
C ILE A 151 7.05 -13.08 1.61
N LEU A 152 6.48 -13.39 2.78
CA LEU A 152 5.04 -13.43 3.04
C LEU A 152 4.61 -12.13 3.71
N ALA A 153 3.87 -11.28 3.02
CA ALA A 153 3.36 -10.02 3.58
C ALA A 153 2.00 -10.24 4.26
N LYS A 154 1.87 -9.79 5.51
CA LYS A 154 0.68 -9.92 6.35
C LYS A 154 0.44 -8.62 7.07
N PHE A 155 -0.76 -8.05 6.98
CA PHE A 155 -1.11 -6.82 7.67
C PHE A 155 -1.54 -7.12 9.11
N ASP A 156 -2.48 -8.04 9.28
CA ASP A 156 -2.95 -8.48 10.59
C ASP A 156 -2.01 -9.55 11.16
N GLN A 157 -1.56 -9.35 12.41
CA GLN A 157 -0.64 -10.27 13.06
C GLN A 157 -1.40 -11.47 13.64
N ASN A 158 -1.27 -12.64 13.01
CA ASN A 158 -1.64 -13.92 13.60
C ASN A 158 -0.44 -14.88 13.51
N GLN A 159 0.53 -14.67 14.40
CA GLN A 159 1.86 -15.29 14.30
C GLN A 159 1.78 -16.81 14.19
N ASP A 160 0.98 -17.48 15.01
CA ASP A 160 0.89 -18.94 14.98
C ASP A 160 0.36 -19.46 13.64
N LYS A 161 -0.73 -18.86 13.14
CA LYS A 161 -1.32 -19.24 11.84
C LYS A 161 -0.37 -18.93 10.68
N ASP A 162 0.28 -17.77 10.71
CA ASP A 162 1.18 -17.34 9.64
C ASP A 162 2.49 -18.14 9.63
N ILE A 163 3.01 -18.52 10.81
CA ILE A 163 4.15 -19.44 10.95
C ILE A 163 3.78 -20.81 10.39
N GLN A 164 2.62 -21.36 10.74
CA GLN A 164 2.16 -22.64 10.16
C GLN A 164 2.01 -22.56 8.63
N GLN A 165 1.49 -21.45 8.11
CA GLN A 165 1.42 -21.23 6.66
C GLN A 165 2.82 -21.18 6.02
N ALA A 166 3.77 -20.47 6.63
CA ALA A 166 5.14 -20.39 6.14
C ALA A 166 5.83 -21.77 6.16
N LEU A 167 5.67 -22.55 7.22
CA LEU A 167 6.23 -23.90 7.32
C LEU A 167 5.73 -24.82 6.20
N ARG A 168 4.45 -24.71 5.80
CA ARG A 168 3.91 -25.44 4.64
C ARG A 168 4.62 -25.05 3.34
N TYR A 169 4.78 -23.76 3.08
CA TYR A 169 5.54 -23.30 1.91
C TYR A 169 6.99 -23.78 1.93
N ILE A 170 7.64 -23.80 3.09
CA ILE A 170 9.02 -24.28 3.27
C ILE A 170 9.12 -25.80 3.08
N SER A 171 8.09 -26.58 3.44
CA SER A 171 8.10 -28.03 3.18
C SER A 171 7.92 -28.37 1.70
N GLU A 172 7.20 -27.53 0.96
CA GLU A 172 6.93 -27.71 -0.47
C GLU A 172 8.03 -27.13 -1.38
N ASN A 173 8.97 -26.34 -0.82
CA ASN A 173 9.98 -25.59 -1.58
C ASN A 173 11.31 -25.52 -0.82
N SER A 174 12.44 -25.57 -1.52
CA SER A 174 13.77 -25.51 -0.89
C SER A 174 14.30 -24.08 -0.71
N PHE A 175 13.58 -23.23 0.03
CA PHE A 175 14.04 -21.85 0.29
C PHE A 175 15.24 -21.83 1.25
N GLU A 176 16.21 -20.95 1.02
CA GLU A 176 17.28 -20.64 1.99
C GLU A 176 16.77 -19.72 3.10
N LYS A 177 15.87 -18.78 2.77
CA LYS A 177 15.37 -17.73 3.67
C LYS A 177 13.87 -17.51 3.47
N PHE A 178 13.12 -17.46 4.55
CA PHE A 178 11.70 -17.15 4.56
C PHE A 178 11.41 -16.02 5.56
N TYR A 179 10.78 -14.95 5.08
CA TYR A 179 10.41 -13.81 5.91
C TYR A 179 8.89 -13.68 5.95
N ILE A 180 8.32 -13.63 7.15
CA ILE A 180 6.97 -13.14 7.36
C ILE A 180 7.09 -11.69 7.78
N VAL A 181 6.39 -10.83 7.06
CA VAL A 181 6.56 -9.39 7.15
C VAL A 181 5.26 -8.77 7.62
N TYR A 182 5.32 -7.97 8.69
CA TYR A 182 4.17 -7.26 9.28
C TYR A 182 4.39 -5.75 9.31
N PRO A 183 3.36 -4.90 9.33
CA PRO A 183 3.52 -3.50 9.67
C PRO A 183 4.22 -3.38 11.02
N ARG A 184 5.24 -2.52 11.09
CA ARG A 184 5.84 -2.14 12.38
C ARG A 184 4.77 -1.51 13.26
N SER A 185 4.71 -1.94 14.51
CA SER A 185 3.79 -1.42 15.53
C SER A 185 4.52 -1.25 16.85
N GLU A 186 3.90 -0.58 17.83
CA GLU A 186 4.45 -0.43 19.19
C GLU A 186 4.83 -1.80 19.80
N ASN A 187 4.03 -2.82 19.55
CA ASN A 187 4.23 -4.18 20.09
C ASN A 187 5.14 -5.06 19.23
N PHE A 188 5.57 -4.58 18.05
CA PHE A 188 6.42 -5.33 17.13
C PHE A 188 7.42 -4.41 16.42
N THR A 189 8.53 -4.15 17.12
CA THR A 189 9.58 -3.20 16.71
C THR A 189 10.90 -3.89 16.31
N HIS A 190 11.09 -5.15 16.70
CA HIS A 190 12.27 -5.96 16.41
C HIS A 190 11.89 -7.27 15.70
N TYR A 191 12.80 -7.77 14.85
CA TYR A 191 12.59 -9.07 14.21
C TYR A 191 12.62 -10.19 15.25
N LYS A 192 11.84 -11.24 15.03
CA LYS A 192 11.86 -12.47 15.81
C LYS A 192 12.28 -13.61 14.90
N GLN A 193 13.36 -14.30 15.24
CA GLN A 193 13.75 -15.52 14.54
C GLN A 193 13.00 -16.70 15.15
N ILE A 194 12.33 -17.48 14.31
CA ILE A 194 11.58 -18.65 14.77
C ILE A 194 12.53 -19.83 14.82
N ARG A 195 12.85 -20.27 16.04
CA ARG A 195 13.62 -21.48 16.32
C ARG A 195 12.66 -22.65 16.54
N ALA A 196 11.78 -22.92 15.59
CA ALA A 196 11.14 -24.23 15.58
C ALA A 196 12.25 -25.24 15.30
N PHE A 197 12.38 -26.30 16.10
CA PHE A 197 13.43 -27.33 16.01
C PHE A 197 13.48 -28.06 14.63
N LEU A 198 12.61 -27.67 13.69
CA LEU A 198 12.23 -28.35 12.47
C LEU A 198 11.91 -27.35 11.34
N CYS A 199 12.90 -26.87 10.59
CA CYS A 199 12.78 -26.93 9.14
C CYS A 199 13.40 -28.27 8.72
N GLU A 200 12.97 -29.39 9.31
CA GLU A 200 13.83 -30.51 9.75
C GLU A 200 14.60 -31.31 8.66
N ASN A 201 14.54 -30.92 7.39
CA ASN A 201 15.45 -31.38 6.33
C ASN A 201 16.04 -30.25 5.44
N ASN A 202 15.58 -29.00 5.58
CA ASN A 202 15.97 -27.84 4.78
C ASN A 202 16.47 -26.74 5.73
N ASN A 203 17.73 -26.31 5.61
CA ASN A 203 18.37 -25.25 6.43
C ASN A 203 17.76 -23.84 6.30
N THR A 204 16.45 -23.72 6.11
CA THR A 204 15.73 -22.48 5.84
C THR A 204 15.67 -21.59 7.08
N LEU A 205 16.12 -20.35 6.93
CA LEU A 205 15.99 -19.33 7.97
C LEU A 205 14.59 -18.71 7.96
N LEU A 206 13.78 -18.94 9.01
CA LEU A 206 12.47 -18.30 9.18
C LEU A 206 12.52 -17.11 10.16
N LYS A 207 12.10 -15.93 9.71
CA LYS A 207 12.01 -14.73 10.55
C LYS A 207 10.68 -13.99 10.40
N LEU A 208 10.14 -13.52 11.53
CA LEU A 208 9.15 -12.47 11.56
C LEU A 208 9.87 -11.11 11.54
N VAL A 209 9.49 -10.22 10.63
CA VAL A 209 10.17 -8.94 10.44
C VAL A 209 9.17 -7.78 10.51
N PRO A 210 9.38 -6.79 11.39
CA PRO A 210 8.60 -5.57 11.37
C PRO A 210 9.04 -4.71 10.19
N TYR A 211 8.16 -4.55 9.23
CA TYR A 211 8.37 -3.69 8.08
C TYR A 211 7.96 -2.28 8.44
N THR A 212 8.97 -1.42 8.47
CA THR A 212 8.67 0.00 8.57
C THR A 212 8.24 0.46 7.19
N ILE A 213 7.10 1.13 7.11
CA ILE A 213 6.63 1.77 5.88
C ILE A 213 7.71 2.76 5.35
N ASN A 214 8.66 3.16 6.20
CA ASN A 214 9.78 4.04 5.85
C ASN A 214 11.15 3.37 5.65
N ASN A 215 11.34 2.05 5.83
CA ASN A 215 12.71 1.46 5.82
C ASN A 215 12.95 0.28 4.86
N GLN A 216 14.19 0.20 4.34
CA GLN A 216 14.64 -0.69 3.25
C GLN A 216 15.18 -2.03 3.80
N ILE A 217 14.62 -3.15 3.36
CA ILE A 217 15.05 -4.49 3.84
C ILE A 217 16.32 -5.01 3.15
N LEU A 218 16.72 -4.47 1.99
CA LEU A 218 17.67 -5.15 1.10
C LEU A 218 19.01 -4.44 0.89
N ARG A 219 19.42 -3.50 1.75
CA ARG A 219 20.73 -2.81 1.64
C ARG A 219 21.96 -3.62 2.12
N ARG A 220 21.82 -4.89 2.48
CA ARG A 220 22.93 -5.72 3.00
C ARG A 220 22.96 -7.11 2.37
N CYS A 221 22.91 -7.17 1.04
CA CYS A 221 23.38 -8.31 0.26
C CYS A 221 24.61 -7.85 -0.52
#